data_AF-A0A0D3AFT0-F1
#
_entry.id   AF-A0A0D3AFT0-F1
#
_cell.length_a   1.000
_cell.length_b   1.000
_cell.length_c   1.000
_cell.angle_alpha   90.00
_cell.angle_beta   90.00
_cell.angle_gamma   90.00
#
_symmetry.space_group_name_H-M   'P 1'
#
loop_
_entity.id
_entity.type
_entity.pdbx_description
1 polymer ?
#
loop_
_entity_poly.entity_id
_entity_poly.type
_entity_poly.pdbx_seq_one_letter_code
_entity_poly.pdbx_strand_id
1 'polypeptide(L)'
;MTKNVKKATPEFATSQTIVWWDMDSCPLPNGYDPSRVGPRIDTELKNLGYNSRLTIGIGNLEGVPLDFLKALSSGGVVIKQLSLGNKSNLSL
;
A
#
# COMPACT_ATOMS: atom_id res chain seq x y z
N MET A 1 8.65 -11.58 16.09
CA MET A 1 8.80 -12.43 14.89
C MET A 1 9.44 -11.59 13.79
N THR A 2 10.72 -11.79 13.50
CA THR A 2 11.41 -11.13 12.38
C THR A 2 11.04 -11.89 11.10
N LYS A 3 10.18 -11.31 10.27
CA LYS A 3 9.95 -11.82 8.91
C LYS A 3 11.25 -11.63 8.12
N ASN A 4 11.67 -12.64 7.36
CA ASN A 4 12.76 -12.50 6.40
C ASN A 4 12.29 -11.58 5.27
N VAL A 5 12.55 -10.29 5.39
CA VAL A 5 12.22 -9.30 4.36
C VAL A 5 13.38 -9.22 3.36
N LYS A 6 13.09 -9.37 2.07
CA LYS A 6 14.10 -9.29 1.01
C LYS A 6 14.53 -7.85 0.81
N LYS A 7 15.85 -7.62 0.78
CA LYS A 7 16.43 -6.36 0.33
C LYS A 7 16.39 -6.30 -1.20
N ALA A 8 16.32 -5.08 -1.75
CA ALA A 8 16.41 -4.86 -3.17
C ALA A 8 17.80 -5.25 -3.69
N THR A 9 17.82 -6.03 -4.76
CA THR A 9 19.00 -6.16 -5.63
C THR A 9 19.09 -4.92 -6.54
N PRO A 10 20.26 -4.64 -7.16
CA PRO A 10 20.45 -3.46 -7.99
C PRO A 10 19.38 -3.28 -9.08
N GLU A 11 18.89 -4.37 -9.68
CA GLU A 11 17.82 -4.33 -10.70
C GLU A 11 16.46 -3.85 -10.16
N PHE A 12 16.19 -4.01 -8.86
CA PHE A 12 14.92 -3.60 -8.25
C PHE A 12 15.00 -2.26 -7.51
N ALA A 13 16.20 -1.71 -7.29
CA ALA A 13 16.38 -0.49 -6.50
C ALA A 13 15.58 0.71 -7.04
N THR A 14 15.40 0.79 -8.37
CA THR A 14 14.66 1.85 -9.05
C THR A 14 13.36 1.36 -9.71
N SER A 15 13.02 0.08 -9.54
CA SER A 15 11.79 -0.49 -10.12
C SER A 15 10.55 0.08 -9.44
N GLN A 16 9.47 0.30 -10.20
CA GLN A 16 8.21 0.80 -9.63
C GLN A 16 7.72 -0.12 -8.50
N THR A 17 7.47 0.47 -7.33
CA THR A 17 6.98 -0.29 -6.16
C THR A 17 5.50 -0.05 -5.94
N ILE A 18 4.75 -1.15 -5.86
CA ILE A 18 3.31 -1.13 -5.53
C ILE A 18 3.09 -1.96 -4.28
N VAL A 19 2.51 -1.35 -3.24
CA VAL A 19 2.01 -2.06 -2.06
C VAL A 19 0.53 -2.32 -2.25
N TRP A 20 0.15 -3.60 -2.26
CA TRP A 20 -1.25 -4.02 -2.36
C TRP A 20 -1.82 -4.08 -0.95
N TRP A 21 -2.80 -3.23 -0.67
CA TRP A 21 -3.44 -3.11 0.62
C TRP A 21 -4.90 -3.55 0.52
N ASP A 22 -5.18 -4.70 1.10
CA ASP A 22 -6.54 -5.17 1.36
C ASP A 22 -7.03 -4.59 2.68
N MET A 23 -7.88 -3.56 2.62
CA MET A 23 -8.41 -2.91 3.82
C MET A 23 -9.56 -3.69 4.45
N ASP A 24 -10.17 -4.65 3.75
CA ASP A 24 -11.24 -5.48 4.30
C ASP A 24 -10.68 -6.45 5.35
N SER A 25 -9.53 -7.07 5.06
CA SER A 25 -8.84 -7.98 5.99
C SER A 25 -7.82 -7.27 6.90
N CYS A 26 -7.25 -6.14 6.47
CA CYS A 26 -6.23 -5.41 7.20
C CYS A 26 -6.56 -3.91 7.30
N PRO A 27 -7.65 -3.52 8.00
CA PRO A 27 -8.02 -2.12 8.14
C PRO A 27 -6.98 -1.33 8.96
N LEU A 28 -6.93 -0.01 8.75
CA LEU A 28 -6.16 0.85 9.64
C LEU A 28 -6.82 0.83 11.04
N PRO A 29 -6.07 0.57 12.13
CA PRO A 29 -6.65 0.54 13.46
C PRO A 29 -7.20 1.91 13.89
N ASN A 30 -8.25 1.89 14.71
CA ASN A 30 -8.86 3.11 15.23
C ASN A 30 -7.84 3.98 15.97
N GLY A 31 -7.92 5.31 15.77
CA GLY A 31 -7.03 6.29 16.39
C GLY A 31 -5.66 6.45 15.69
N TYR A 32 -5.37 5.68 14.64
CA TYR A 32 -4.18 5.90 13.83
C TYR A 32 -4.45 6.94 12.74
N ASP A 33 -3.49 7.85 12.56
CA ASP A 33 -3.52 8.87 11.53
C ASP A 33 -3.21 8.26 10.14
N PRO A 34 -4.15 8.30 9.17
CA PRO A 34 -3.93 7.77 7.83
C PRO A 34 -2.76 8.42 7.10
N SER A 35 -2.46 9.70 7.40
CA SER A 35 -1.36 10.43 6.75
C SER A 35 0.02 9.84 7.02
N ARG A 36 0.14 9.05 8.09
CA ARG A 36 1.41 8.43 8.49
C ARG A 36 1.68 7.11 7.78
N VAL A 37 0.66 6.46 7.20
CA VAL A 37 0.81 5.13 6.59
C VAL A 37 1.77 5.16 5.42
N GLY A 38 1.53 6.06 4.45
CA GLY A 38 2.38 6.20 3.27
C GLY A 38 3.86 6.46 3.58
N PRO A 39 4.20 7.50 4.36
CA PRO A 39 5.58 7.81 4.72
C PRO A 39 6.29 6.70 5.49
N ARG A 40 5.57 5.96 6.35
CA ARG A 40 6.14 4.84 7.10
C ARG A 40 6.50 3.68 6.20
N ILE A 41 5.61 3.30 5.28
CA ILE A 41 5.86 2.26 4.28
C ILE A 41 7.01 2.66 3.36
N ASP A 42 7.00 3.89 2.84
CA ASP A 42 8.04 4.42 1.96
C ASP A 42 9.43 4.40 2.64
N THR A 43 9.50 4.83 3.91
CA THR A 43 10.75 4.79 4.69
C THR A 43 11.27 3.36 4.82
N GLU A 44 10.40 2.41 5.15
CA GLU A 44 10.81 1.01 5.32
C GLU A 44 11.27 0.38 4.01
N LEU A 45 10.58 0.67 2.89
CA LEU A 45 10.98 0.23 1.56
C LEU A 45 12.36 0.78 1.16
N LYS A 46 12.63 2.06 1.45
CA LYS A 46 13.94 2.69 1.22
C LYS A 46 15.04 2.06 2.07
N ASN A 47 14.76 1.73 3.34
CA ASN A 47 15.70 1.00 4.20
C ASN A 47 16.07 -0.38 3.64
N LEU A 48 15.15 -0.98 2.88
CA LEU A 48 15.36 -2.24 2.16
C LEU A 48 16.03 -2.06 0.79
N GLY A 49 16.24 -0.83 0.33
CA GLY A 49 16.88 -0.50 -0.95
C GLY A 49 15.92 -0.23 -2.12
N TYR A 50 14.60 -0.23 -1.88
CA TYR A 50 13.60 0.15 -2.88
C TYR A 50 13.41 1.67 -2.85
N ASN A 51 14.08 2.38 -3.76
CA ASN A 51 14.20 3.84 -3.73
C ASN A 51 13.28 4.56 -4.73
N SER A 52 12.40 3.82 -5.41
CA SER A 52 11.46 4.37 -6.38
C SER A 52 10.22 4.97 -5.72
N ARG A 53 9.38 5.64 -6.54
CA ARG A 53 8.10 6.19 -6.07
C ARG A 53 7.15 5.07 -5.62
N LEU A 54 6.61 5.21 -4.40
CA LEU A 54 5.61 4.31 -3.85
C LEU A 54 4.21 4.58 -4.40
N THR A 55 3.55 3.52 -4.86
CA THR A 55 2.10 3.47 -5.09
C THR A 55 1.45 2.53 -4.07
N ILE A 56 0.38 2.98 -3.42
CA ILE A 56 -0.49 2.15 -2.60
C ILE A 56 -1.70 1.77 -3.46
N GLY A 57 -1.79 0.49 -3.80
CA GLY A 57 -2.93 -0.09 -4.50
C GLY A 57 -3.96 -0.59 -3.49
N ILE A 58 -5.17 -0.07 -3.55
CA ILE A 58 -6.28 -0.45 -2.68
C ILE A 58 -7.26 -1.30 -3.48
N GLY A 59 -7.54 -2.52 -2.99
CA GLY A 59 -8.43 -3.47 -3.68
C GLY A 59 -9.88 -3.01 -3.73
N ASN A 60 -10.47 -2.76 -2.56
CA ASN A 60 -11.84 -2.29 -2.43
C ASN A 60 -11.87 -0.89 -1.80
N LEU A 61 -12.58 0.04 -2.44
CA LEU A 61 -12.81 1.39 -1.91
C LEU A 61 -14.24 1.61 -1.43
N GLU A 62 -15.10 0.59 -1.54
CA GLU A 62 -16.48 0.68 -1.05
C GLU A 62 -16.50 0.97 0.45
N GLY A 63 -17.27 2.00 0.85
CA GLY A 63 -17.38 2.41 2.24
C GLY A 63 -16.18 3.17 2.83
N VAL A 64 -15.11 3.40 2.05
CA VAL A 64 -13.93 4.12 2.53
C VAL A 64 -14.17 5.63 2.45
N PRO A 65 -14.10 6.39 3.57
CA PRO A 65 -14.36 7.82 3.54
C PRO A 65 -13.36 8.58 2.65
N LEU A 66 -13.84 9.54 1.87
CA LEU A 66 -12.98 10.35 1.00
C LEU A 66 -11.89 11.10 1.79
N ASP A 67 -12.21 11.60 2.98
CA ASP A 67 -11.23 12.32 3.81
C ASP A 67 -10.14 11.40 4.35
N PHE A 68 -10.44 10.11 4.55
CA PHE A 68 -9.43 9.10 4.85
C PHE A 68 -8.46 8.94 3.66
N LEU A 69 -8.97 8.86 2.43
CA LEU A 69 -8.14 8.75 1.22
C LEU A 69 -7.28 10.01 1.01
N LYS A 70 -7.85 11.21 1.23
CA LYS A 70 -7.09 12.47 1.18
C LYS A 70 -5.96 12.46 2.21
N ALA A 71 -6.27 12.14 3.47
CA ALA A 71 -5.28 12.04 4.54
C ALA A 71 -4.18 11.04 4.16
N LEU A 72 -4.55 9.84 3.70
CA LEU A 72 -3.61 8.82 3.25
C LEU A 72 -2.70 9.30 2.11
N SER A 73 -3.21 10.06 1.15
CA SER A 73 -2.44 10.60 0.03
C SER A 73 -1.53 11.78 0.40
N SER A 74 -1.82 12.48 1.50
CA SER A 74 -1.11 13.71 1.90
C SER A 74 0.37 13.49 2.18
N GLY A 75 0.77 12.25 2.52
CA GLY A 75 2.15 11.84 2.71
C GLY A 75 2.98 11.67 1.43
N GLY A 76 2.46 12.09 0.26
CA GLY A 76 3.20 12.06 -1.02
C GLY A 76 3.16 10.72 -1.75
N VAL A 77 2.29 9.80 -1.32
CA VAL A 77 2.07 8.50 -1.97
C VAL A 77 0.93 8.56 -2.97
N VAL A 78 1.04 7.78 -4.05
CA VAL A 78 -0.07 7.61 -5.01
C VAL A 78 -1.02 6.56 -4.48
N ILE A 79 -2.31 6.88 -4.42
CA ILE A 79 -3.36 5.89 -4.17
C ILE A 79 -3.97 5.48 -5.51
N LYS A 80 -4.10 4.17 -5.73
CA LYS A 80 -4.78 3.62 -6.92
C LYS A 80 -5.80 2.58 -6.50
N GLN A 81 -7.02 2.68 -7.01
CA GLN A 81 -7.98 1.57 -6.92
C GLN A 81 -7.51 0.44 -7.84
N LEU A 82 -7.37 -0.76 -7.29
CA LEU A 82 -7.03 -1.95 -8.06
C LEU A 82 -8.33 -2.60 -8.52
N SER A 83 -8.51 -2.73 -9.83
CA SER A 83 -9.59 -3.54 -10.41
C SER A 83 -9.28 -5.01 -10.17
N LEU A 84 -9.63 -5.55 -9.00
CA LEU A 84 -9.62 -6.99 -8.79
C LEU A 84 -10.74 -7.57 -9.67
N GLY A 85 -10.39 -8.33 -10.71
CA GLY A 85 -11.34 -8.92 -11.65
C GLY A 85 -12.51 -9.60 -10.90
N ASN A 86 -13.73 -9.43 -11.43
CA ASN A 86 -14.98 -9.84 -10.81
C ASN A 86 -14.89 -11.21 -10.11
N LYS A 87 -15.29 -11.27 -8.83
CA LYS A 87 -15.35 -12.48 -7.98
C LYS A 87 -16.33 -13.56 -8.49
N SER A 88 -16.93 -13.41 -9.67
CA SER A 88 -18.01 -14.28 -10.15
C SER A 88 -17.55 -15.56 -10.87
N ASN A 89 -16.27 -15.98 -10.77
CA ASN A 89 -15.78 -17.20 -11.43
C ASN A 89 -14.82 -18.05 -10.57
N LEU A 90 -14.91 -17.97 -9.23
CA LEU A 90 -14.29 -18.97 -8.35
C LEU A 90 -15.39 -19.84 -7.74
N SER A 91 -15.96 -20.71 -8.57
CA SER A 91 -16.48 -21.98 -8.08
C SER A 91 -15.28 -22.88 -7.80
N LEU A 92 -15.08 -23.23 -6.53
CA LEU A 92 -14.18 -24.31 -6.09
C LEU A 92 -14.53 -25.63 -6.80
#